data_AF-A0A7C9MRS1-F1
#
_entry.id   AF-A0A7C9MRS1-F1
#
_cell.length_a   1.000
_cell.length_b   1.000
_cell.length_c   1.000
_cell.angle_alpha   90.00
_cell.angle_beta   90.00
_cell.angle_gamma   90.00
#
_symmetry.space_group_name_H-M   'P 1'
#
loop_
_entity.id
_entity.type
_entity.pdbx_description
1 polymer ?
#
loop_
_entity_poly.entity_id
_entity_poly.type
_entity_poly.pdbx_seq_one_letter_code
_entity_poly.pdbx_strand_id
1 'polypeptide(L)'
;MNKKFCPECGTPNDGNTIFCINCGFKFPSSEPFPPSTQPKVNSEVTTFDSISNNEPQSNANIWATLIIILLIIGSIVGIVIHQNPPQTTEQKIKSCVVAHTAKDDYKVMINKSKKAIGLEAKDSDIIDSMEQMVDKQVYYEEDADIQSTGTKISKSIKQKVGSGWTLIILNPENSDRELWRYKDGNLDYAVEDDF
;
A
#
# COMPACT_ATOMS: atom_id res chain seq x y z
N MET A 1 -9.51 -30.69 21.69
CA MET A 1 -8.15 -30.33 21.25
C MET A 1 -7.80 -28.99 21.88
N ASN A 2 -6.80 -28.95 22.77
CA ASN A 2 -6.35 -27.70 23.37
C ASN A 2 -5.45 -27.00 22.33
N LYS A 3 -5.82 -25.81 21.86
CA LYS A 3 -5.07 -25.05 20.85
C LYS A 3 -4.38 -23.86 21.52
N LYS A 4 -3.15 -23.57 21.12
CA LYS A 4 -2.41 -22.36 21.54
C LYS A 4 -2.01 -21.55 20.31
N PHE A 5 -1.98 -20.23 20.45
CA PHE A 5 -1.56 -19.34 19.37
C PHE A 5 -0.10 -18.95 19.54
N CYS A 6 0.65 -18.94 18.45
CA CYS A 6 2.05 -18.50 18.47
C CYS A 6 2.12 -16.99 18.79
N PRO A 7 2.89 -16.54 19.80
CA PRO A 7 3.01 -15.12 20.12
C PRO A 7 3.76 -14.31 19.04
N GLU A 8 4.60 -14.96 18.23
CA GLU A 8 5.39 -14.30 17.18
C GLU A 8 4.62 -14.11 15.85
N CYS A 9 3.74 -15.06 15.49
CA CYS A 9 3.11 -15.04 14.16
C CYS A 9 1.59 -15.31 14.16
N GLY A 10 0.97 -15.54 15.32
CA GLY A 10 -0.46 -15.77 15.44
C GLY A 10 -0.96 -17.12 14.90
N THR A 11 -0.09 -18.01 14.42
CA THR A 11 -0.51 -19.32 13.90
C THR A 11 -1.11 -20.20 15.03
N PRO A 12 -2.28 -20.82 14.83
CA PRO A 12 -2.83 -21.81 15.76
C PRO A 12 -2.01 -23.10 15.72
N ASN A 13 -1.57 -23.56 16.89
CA ASN A 13 -0.80 -24.78 17.09
C ASN A 13 -1.50 -25.69 18.11
N ASP A 14 -1.24 -26.99 18.05
CA ASP A 14 -1.67 -27.92 19.10
C ASP A 14 -0.96 -27.61 20.42
N GLY A 15 -1.67 -27.82 21.54
CA GLY A 15 -1.17 -27.51 22.88
C GLY A 15 0.17 -28.17 23.21
N ASN A 16 0.40 -29.37 22.66
CA ASN A 16 1.59 -30.20 22.94
C ASN A 16 2.76 -29.96 21.97
N THR A 17 2.66 -29.05 20.99
CA THR A 17 3.78 -28.79 20.08
C THR A 17 4.91 -28.05 20.79
N ILE A 18 6.15 -28.48 20.56
CA ILE A 18 7.34 -27.84 21.13
C ILE A 18 7.75 -26.61 20.31
N PHE A 19 7.47 -26.61 19.01
CA PHE A 19 7.79 -25.53 18.08
C PHE A 19 6.57 -25.13 17.24
N CYS A 20 6.54 -23.87 16.78
CA CYS A 20 5.54 -23.36 15.86
C CYS A 20 5.73 -23.95 14.46
N ILE A 21 4.66 -24.49 13.88
CA ILE A 21 4.67 -25.10 12.53
C ILE A 21 4.99 -24.11 11.40
N ASN A 22 4.80 -22.81 11.64
CA ASN A 22 4.93 -21.78 10.60
C ASN A 22 6.25 -21.00 10.71
N CYS A 23 6.71 -20.65 11.91
CA CYS A 23 7.89 -19.80 12.10
C CYS A 23 9.01 -20.42 12.94
N GLY A 24 8.84 -21.62 13.47
CA GLY A 24 9.88 -22.30 14.27
C GLY A 24 10.06 -21.80 15.70
N PHE A 25 9.23 -20.85 16.18
CA PHE A 25 9.26 -20.38 17.56
C PHE A 25 9.10 -21.54 18.57
N LYS A 26 10.00 -21.64 19.57
CA LYS A 26 9.97 -22.69 20.60
C LYS A 26 9.09 -22.27 21.78
N PHE A 27 8.07 -23.07 22.09
CA PHE A 27 7.21 -22.82 23.25
C PHE A 27 7.94 -23.19 24.56
N PRO A 28 7.79 -22.40 25.63
CA PRO A 28 8.28 -22.76 26.95
C PRO A 28 7.51 -23.99 27.44
N SER A 29 8.22 -25.10 27.67
CA SER A 29 7.62 -26.33 28.19
C SER A 29 7.26 -26.14 29.66
N SER A 30 5.99 -26.30 30.01
CA SER A 30 5.53 -26.34 31.39
C SER A 30 5.07 -27.76 31.72
N GLU A 31 5.91 -28.55 32.40
CA GLU A 31 5.50 -29.56 33.40
C GLU A 31 6.73 -30.04 34.22
N PRO A 32 6.53 -30.56 35.46
CA PRO A 32 7.50 -30.52 36.57
C PRO A 32 8.08 -31.89 37.03
N PHE A 33 9.37 -31.88 37.44
CA PHE A 33 10.15 -32.82 38.32
C PHE A 33 10.32 -34.30 37.87
N PRO A 34 11.34 -35.11 38.31
CA PRO A 34 12.24 -35.01 39.50
C PRO A 34 13.76 -35.27 39.20
N PRO A 35 14.67 -35.33 40.22
CA PRO A 35 16.12 -35.33 40.05
C PRO A 35 16.73 -36.75 39.99
N SER A 36 17.77 -36.98 39.17
CA SER A 36 18.66 -38.14 39.35
C SER A 36 19.96 -38.07 38.51
N THR A 37 21.06 -37.94 39.25
CA THR A 37 22.31 -38.73 39.15
C THR A 37 23.28 -38.55 37.98
N GLN A 38 24.46 -38.05 38.37
CA GLN A 38 25.74 -37.99 37.66
C GLN A 38 26.26 -39.37 37.23
N PRO A 39 27.05 -39.43 36.14
CA PRO A 39 28.21 -40.33 36.08
C PRO A 39 29.50 -39.54 36.37
N LYS A 40 30.20 -40.01 37.39
CA LYS A 40 31.54 -39.60 37.82
C LYS A 40 32.57 -40.27 36.92
N VAL A 41 33.38 -39.51 36.19
CA VAL A 41 34.65 -39.99 35.62
C VAL A 41 35.73 -38.97 35.96
N ASN A 42 36.62 -39.39 36.86
CA ASN A 42 37.84 -38.67 37.21
C ASN A 42 38.85 -38.85 36.08
N SER A 43 39.45 -37.75 35.62
CA SER A 43 40.81 -37.75 35.10
C SER A 43 41.48 -36.42 35.46
N GLU A 44 42.63 -36.56 36.10
CA GLU A 44 43.50 -35.51 36.60
C GLU A 44 44.02 -34.56 35.52
N VAL A 45 44.10 -33.29 35.93
CA VAL A 45 45.21 -32.35 35.72
C VAL A 45 45.51 -31.95 34.28
N THR A 46 45.09 -30.73 33.94
CA THR A 46 46.09 -29.69 33.65
C THR A 46 45.56 -28.32 34.08
N THR A 47 46.30 -27.69 34.98
CA THR A 47 46.19 -26.30 35.41
C THR A 47 46.16 -25.33 34.24
N PHE A 48 45.14 -24.48 34.17
CA PHE A 48 45.27 -23.12 33.69
C PHE A 48 44.56 -22.19 34.67
N ASP A 49 45.38 -21.54 35.50
CA ASP A 49 45.02 -20.27 36.10
C ASP A 49 44.55 -19.32 35.00
N SER A 50 43.38 -18.73 35.17
CA SER A 50 43.19 -17.28 35.15
C SER A 50 41.71 -16.91 35.26
N ILE A 51 41.45 -16.19 36.33
CA ILE A 51 40.31 -15.36 36.67
C ILE A 51 39.66 -14.67 35.45
N SER A 52 38.34 -14.70 35.37
CA SER A 52 37.58 -13.52 34.94
C SER A 52 36.23 -13.51 35.67
N ASN A 53 36.15 -12.67 36.69
CA ASN A 53 34.87 -12.24 37.24
C ASN A 53 34.18 -11.42 36.16
N ASN A 54 33.05 -11.89 35.62
CA ASN A 54 32.20 -11.01 34.82
C ASN A 54 31.49 -10.05 35.77
N GLU A 55 32.11 -8.89 35.94
CA GLU A 55 31.57 -7.69 36.54
C GLU A 55 30.31 -7.24 35.75
N PRO A 56 29.24 -6.74 36.40
CA PRO A 56 28.05 -6.28 35.70
C PRO A 56 28.38 -5.04 34.85
N GLN A 57 28.49 -5.27 33.53
CA GLN A 57 28.85 -4.24 32.55
C GLN A 57 27.83 -3.10 32.57
N SER A 58 28.31 -1.90 32.94
CA SER A 58 27.48 -0.70 33.03
C SER A 58 26.82 -0.40 31.69
N ASN A 59 25.51 -0.20 31.74
CA ASN A 59 24.57 0.06 30.64
C ASN A 59 24.79 1.39 29.91
N ALA A 60 25.81 2.19 30.27
CA ALA A 60 26.06 3.52 29.69
C ALA A 60 26.42 3.48 28.19
N ASN A 61 27.12 2.44 27.72
CA ASN A 61 27.53 2.31 26.32
C ASN A 61 26.40 1.83 25.39
N ILE A 62 25.38 1.18 25.97
CA ILE A 62 24.21 0.70 25.23
C ILE A 62 23.36 1.90 24.80
N TRP A 63 23.14 2.85 25.70
CA TRP A 63 22.38 4.08 25.40
C TRP A 63 23.06 4.94 24.32
N ALA A 64 24.39 5.11 24.39
CA ALA A 64 25.14 5.84 23.36
C ALA A 64 25.00 5.18 21.97
N THR A 65 25.07 3.85 21.92
CA THR A 65 24.90 3.08 20.67
C THR A 65 23.48 3.24 20.10
N LEU A 66 22.45 3.19 20.96
CA LEU A 66 21.06 3.40 20.54
C LEU A 66 20.83 4.81 19.99
N ILE A 67 21.43 5.84 20.60
CA ILE A 67 21.33 7.24 20.13
C ILE A 67 21.94 7.38 18.72
N ILE A 68 23.11 6.80 18.48
CA ILE A 68 23.78 6.86 17.17
C ILE A 68 22.92 6.18 16.11
N ILE A 69 22.36 5.01 16.40
CA ILE A 69 21.47 4.29 15.48
C ILE A 69 20.22 5.15 15.16
N LEU A 70 19.64 5.80 16.16
CA LEU A 70 18.48 6.69 15.98
C LEU A 70 18.79 7.89 15.08
N LEU A 71 19.99 8.48 15.22
CA LEU A 71 20.44 9.58 14.35
C LEU A 71 20.64 9.11 12.90
N ILE A 72 21.20 7.92 12.69
CA ILE A 72 21.38 7.34 11.35
C ILE A 72 20.02 7.07 10.71
N ILE A 73 19.09 6.43 11.43
CA ILE A 73 17.74 6.17 10.93
C ILE A 73 17.01 7.49 10.62
N GLY A 74 17.08 8.47 11.52
CA GLY A 74 16.48 9.79 11.33
C GLY A 74 17.04 10.52 10.10
N SER A 75 18.36 10.43 9.87
CA SER A 75 19.01 11.00 8.69
C SER A 75 18.53 10.34 7.40
N ILE A 76 18.46 9.00 7.36
CA ILE A 76 17.96 8.25 6.20
C ILE A 76 16.51 8.61 5.90
N VAL A 77 15.63 8.61 6.92
CA VAL A 77 14.22 8.98 6.76
C VAL A 77 14.07 10.42 6.28
N GLY A 78 14.86 11.35 6.82
CA GLY A 78 14.88 12.74 6.39
C GLY A 78 15.26 12.91 4.92
N ILE A 79 16.30 12.21 4.46
CA ILE A 79 16.71 12.20 3.05
C ILE A 79 15.58 11.67 2.17
N VAL A 80 14.95 10.55 2.56
CA VAL A 80 13.85 9.94 1.79
C VAL A 80 12.66 10.88 1.66
N ILE A 81 12.22 11.53 2.74
CA ILE A 81 11.09 12.48 2.71
C ILE A 81 11.42 13.72 1.89
N HIS A 82 12.67 14.21 1.97
CA HIS A 82 13.09 15.39 1.23
C HIS A 82 13.14 15.12 -0.29
N GLN A 83 13.63 13.94 -0.68
CA GLN A 83 13.68 13.52 -2.08
C GLN A 83 12.31 13.09 -2.62
N ASN A 84 11.46 12.50 -1.79
CA ASN A 84 10.16 11.98 -2.16
C ASN A 84 9.08 12.57 -1.24
N PRO A 85 8.74 13.87 -1.41
CA PRO A 85 7.70 14.47 -0.60
C PRO A 85 6.39 13.68 -0.75
N PRO A 86 5.64 13.46 0.35
CA PRO A 86 4.40 12.70 0.29
C PRO A 86 3.42 13.39 -0.67
N GLN A 87 2.99 12.65 -1.69
CA GLN A 87 2.05 13.20 -2.67
C GLN A 87 0.69 13.45 -2.04
N THR A 88 0.16 14.65 -2.26
CA THR A 88 -1.22 15.01 -1.92
C THR A 88 -2.21 14.18 -2.74
N THR A 89 -3.45 14.06 -2.25
CA THR A 89 -4.54 13.41 -3.00
C THR A 89 -4.71 13.98 -4.41
N GLU A 90 -4.59 15.30 -4.58
CA GLU A 90 -4.70 15.94 -5.89
C GLU A 90 -3.56 15.55 -6.83
N GLN A 91 -2.32 15.51 -6.32
CA GLN A 91 -1.17 15.06 -7.11
C GLN A 91 -1.32 13.60 -7.53
N LYS A 92 -1.78 12.74 -6.62
CA LYS A 92 -2.07 11.33 -6.94
C LYS A 92 -3.13 11.22 -8.03
N ILE A 93 -4.25 11.95 -7.91
CA ILE A 93 -5.32 11.96 -8.92
C ILE A 93 -4.80 12.44 -10.27
N LYS A 94 -4.13 13.59 -10.31
CA LYS A 94 -3.55 14.13 -11.55
C LYS A 94 -2.56 13.15 -12.19
N SER A 95 -1.75 12.46 -11.38
CA SER A 95 -0.84 11.42 -11.88
C SER A 95 -1.56 10.19 -12.46
N CYS A 96 -2.79 9.89 -12.02
CA CYS A 96 -3.59 8.80 -12.58
C CYS A 96 -4.14 9.17 -13.96
N VAL A 97 -4.53 10.43 -14.16
CA VAL A 97 -5.04 10.94 -15.44
C VAL A 97 -3.92 10.92 -16.48
N VAL A 98 -2.82 11.60 -16.22
CA VAL A 98 -1.68 11.70 -17.17
C VAL A 98 -0.93 10.38 -17.40
N ALA A 99 -1.23 9.33 -16.63
CA ALA A 99 -0.71 7.99 -16.91
C ALA A 99 -1.46 7.28 -18.05
N HIS A 100 -2.63 7.79 -18.43
CA HIS A 100 -3.52 7.19 -19.44
C HIS A 100 -3.99 8.21 -20.48
N THR A 101 -3.54 9.47 -20.39
CA THR A 101 -3.83 10.55 -21.33
C THR A 101 -2.55 11.36 -21.54
N ALA A 102 -2.48 12.15 -22.60
CA ALA A 102 -1.47 13.20 -22.66
C ALA A 102 -1.74 14.25 -21.57
N LYS A 103 -0.70 15.01 -21.23
CA LYS A 103 -0.70 15.93 -20.08
C LYS A 103 -1.74 17.03 -20.17
N ASP A 104 -2.05 17.47 -21.39
CA ASP A 104 -2.86 18.65 -21.67
C ASP A 104 -4.23 18.33 -22.31
N ASP A 105 -4.51 17.05 -22.56
CA ASP A 105 -5.78 16.55 -23.14
C ASP A 105 -6.99 16.95 -22.31
N TYR A 106 -6.83 16.99 -20.98
CA TYR A 106 -7.93 17.22 -20.05
C TYR A 106 -7.57 18.25 -18.98
N LYS A 107 -8.51 19.15 -18.69
CA LYS A 107 -8.54 19.92 -17.45
C LYS A 107 -9.16 19.07 -16.35
N VAL A 108 -8.36 18.80 -15.31
CA VAL A 108 -8.77 17.99 -14.15
C VAL A 108 -9.33 18.89 -13.05
N MET A 109 -10.61 18.71 -12.74
CA MET A 109 -11.33 19.41 -11.67
C MET A 109 -11.58 18.44 -10.51
N ILE A 110 -11.19 18.79 -9.28
CA ILE A 110 -11.24 17.87 -8.14
C ILE A 110 -12.10 18.45 -7.03
N ASN A 111 -13.14 17.73 -6.63
CA ASN A 111 -13.95 18.02 -5.46
C ASN A 111 -13.72 16.94 -4.40
N LYS A 112 -12.88 17.24 -3.40
CA LYS A 112 -12.54 16.30 -2.32
C LYS A 112 -13.73 15.95 -1.43
N SER A 113 -14.59 16.91 -1.13
CA SER A 113 -15.76 16.71 -0.26
C SER A 113 -16.76 15.73 -0.87
N LYS A 114 -16.94 15.81 -2.19
CA LYS A 114 -17.84 14.92 -2.95
C LYS A 114 -17.13 13.67 -3.49
N LYS A 115 -15.81 13.56 -3.29
CA LYS A 115 -14.96 12.56 -3.96
C LYS A 115 -15.22 12.48 -5.48
N ALA A 116 -15.37 13.64 -6.12
CA ALA A 116 -15.69 13.74 -7.54
C ALA A 116 -14.52 14.36 -8.32
N ILE A 117 -14.28 13.84 -9.52
CA ILE A 117 -13.24 14.31 -10.45
C ILE A 117 -13.91 14.56 -11.79
N GLY A 118 -13.90 15.81 -12.26
CA GLY A 118 -14.36 16.18 -13.60
C GLY A 118 -13.18 16.25 -14.56
N LEU A 119 -13.36 15.70 -15.76
CA LEU A 119 -12.47 15.83 -16.89
C LEU A 119 -13.18 16.62 -17.99
N GLU A 120 -12.63 17.79 -18.30
CA GLU A 120 -13.06 18.64 -19.41
C GLU A 120 -12.00 18.52 -20.52
N ALA A 121 -12.39 18.02 -21.68
CA ALA A 121 -11.50 17.86 -22.82
C ALA A 121 -10.98 19.22 -23.31
N LYS A 122 -9.74 19.24 -23.78
CA LYS A 122 -9.04 20.44 -24.28
C LYS A 122 -8.42 20.22 -25.65
N ASP A 123 -8.08 18.99 -25.96
CA ASP A 123 -7.55 18.62 -27.26
C ASP A 123 -8.70 18.62 -28.29
N SER A 124 -8.47 19.24 -29.45
CA SER A 124 -9.49 19.40 -30.48
C SER A 124 -9.95 18.06 -31.04
N ASP A 125 -9.05 17.10 -31.18
CA ASP A 125 -9.38 15.81 -31.81
C ASP A 125 -10.27 14.99 -30.85
N ILE A 126 -10.00 15.09 -29.54
CA ILE A 126 -10.86 14.51 -28.50
C ILE A 126 -12.24 15.18 -28.48
N ILE A 127 -12.28 16.51 -28.57
CA ILE A 127 -13.53 17.29 -28.60
C ILE A 127 -14.36 16.89 -29.82
N ASP A 128 -13.78 16.92 -31.02
CA ASP A 128 -14.43 16.55 -32.27
C ASP A 128 -14.96 15.10 -32.23
N SER A 129 -14.22 14.19 -31.59
CA SER A 129 -14.67 12.81 -31.38
C SER A 129 -15.91 12.78 -30.48
N MET A 130 -15.85 13.44 -29.31
CA MET A 130 -16.97 13.51 -28.37
C MET A 130 -18.22 14.19 -28.97
N GLU A 131 -18.06 15.25 -29.75
CA GLU A 131 -19.15 15.96 -30.42
C GLU A 131 -19.82 15.08 -31.47
N GLN A 132 -19.04 14.37 -32.28
CA GLN A 132 -19.58 13.46 -33.28
C GLN A 132 -20.41 12.34 -32.67
N MET A 133 -20.02 11.82 -31.50
CA MET A 133 -20.81 10.83 -30.77
C MET A 133 -22.18 11.37 -30.37
N VAL A 134 -22.19 12.58 -29.81
CA VAL A 134 -23.42 13.22 -29.31
C VAL A 134 -24.35 13.60 -30.44
N ASP A 135 -23.82 14.16 -31.54
CA ASP A 135 -24.62 14.66 -32.67
C ASP A 135 -25.12 13.56 -33.59
N LYS A 136 -24.24 12.62 -33.97
CA LYS A 136 -24.59 11.60 -34.97
C LYS A 136 -25.40 10.45 -34.40
N GLN A 137 -25.46 10.29 -33.07
CA GLN A 137 -25.97 9.08 -32.41
C GLN A 137 -25.35 7.78 -32.99
N VAL A 138 -24.12 7.87 -33.52
CA VAL A 138 -23.40 6.75 -34.15
C VAL A 138 -22.16 6.49 -33.34
N TYR A 139 -22.09 5.27 -32.80
CA TYR A 139 -20.98 4.75 -32.03
C TYR A 139 -19.90 4.21 -32.98
N TYR A 140 -18.71 4.81 -32.97
CA TYR A 140 -17.53 4.38 -33.71
C TYR A 140 -16.59 3.58 -32.80
N GLU A 141 -15.69 2.78 -33.40
CA GLU A 141 -14.68 2.03 -32.62
C GLU A 141 -13.76 2.94 -31.78
N GLU A 142 -13.55 4.18 -32.22
CA GLU A 142 -12.75 5.21 -31.52
C GLU A 142 -13.39 5.64 -30.18
N ASP A 143 -14.70 5.49 -30.04
CA ASP A 143 -15.45 5.83 -28.82
C ASP A 143 -15.16 4.83 -27.68
N ALA A 144 -14.88 3.58 -28.07
CA ALA A 144 -14.47 2.54 -27.13
C ALA A 144 -13.15 2.89 -26.44
N ASP A 145 -12.29 3.68 -27.10
CA ASP A 145 -11.00 4.09 -26.55
C ASP A 145 -11.15 5.15 -25.46
N ILE A 146 -12.08 6.10 -25.62
CA ILE A 146 -12.39 7.10 -24.59
C ILE A 146 -13.00 6.42 -23.36
N GLN A 147 -13.97 5.53 -23.56
CA GLN A 147 -14.59 4.82 -22.43
C GLN A 147 -13.61 3.89 -21.70
N SER A 148 -12.77 3.18 -22.46
CA SER A 148 -11.68 2.35 -21.93
C SER A 148 -10.69 3.19 -21.13
N THR A 149 -10.35 4.38 -21.61
CA THR A 149 -9.48 5.34 -20.92
C THR A 149 -10.10 5.82 -19.60
N GLY A 150 -11.37 6.21 -19.59
CA GLY A 150 -12.11 6.56 -18.37
C GLY A 150 -12.11 5.43 -17.33
N THR A 151 -12.31 4.19 -17.79
CA THR A 151 -12.24 2.98 -16.96
C THR A 151 -10.84 2.78 -16.34
N LYS A 152 -9.78 2.91 -17.14
CA LYS A 152 -8.37 2.77 -16.68
C LYS A 152 -8.02 3.83 -15.64
N ILE A 153 -8.39 5.09 -15.90
CA ILE A 153 -8.17 6.21 -14.96
C ILE A 153 -8.91 5.95 -13.65
N SER A 154 -10.20 5.59 -13.70
CA SER A 154 -11.02 5.33 -12.50
C SER A 154 -10.46 4.17 -11.67
N LYS A 155 -10.01 3.08 -12.32
CA LYS A 155 -9.30 1.96 -11.64
C LYS A 155 -8.00 2.42 -10.97
N SER A 156 -7.19 3.22 -11.66
CA SER A 156 -5.94 3.75 -11.10
C SER A 156 -6.20 4.66 -9.88
N ILE A 157 -7.25 5.48 -9.92
CA ILE A 157 -7.65 6.31 -8.77
C ILE A 157 -8.03 5.43 -7.59
N LYS A 158 -8.86 4.40 -7.79
CA LYS A 158 -9.22 3.45 -6.73
C LYS A 158 -7.98 2.81 -6.09
N GLN A 159 -7.00 2.40 -6.90
CA GLN A 159 -5.78 1.75 -6.44
C GLN A 159 -4.85 2.70 -5.67
N LYS A 160 -4.64 3.93 -6.14
CA LYS A 160 -3.65 4.87 -5.57
C LYS A 160 -4.22 5.81 -4.51
N VAL A 161 -5.52 6.08 -4.56
CA VAL A 161 -6.21 7.08 -3.72
C VAL A 161 -7.20 6.42 -2.76
N GLY A 162 -7.84 5.33 -3.17
CA GLY A 162 -8.86 4.62 -2.41
C GLY A 162 -10.24 4.67 -3.06
N SER A 163 -11.22 3.97 -2.48
CA SER A 163 -12.57 3.82 -3.03
C SER A 163 -13.52 4.99 -2.76
N GLY A 164 -14.65 4.95 -3.47
CA GLY A 164 -15.74 5.92 -3.39
C GLY A 164 -15.48 7.18 -4.21
N TRP A 165 -14.54 7.15 -5.15
CA TRP A 165 -14.31 8.27 -6.08
C TRP A 165 -15.12 8.08 -7.36
N THR A 166 -15.68 9.18 -7.84
CA THR A 166 -16.41 9.23 -9.11
C THR A 166 -15.63 10.08 -10.10
N LEU A 167 -15.30 9.50 -11.26
CA LEU A 167 -14.75 10.19 -12.41
C LEU A 167 -15.89 10.55 -13.36
N ILE A 168 -15.92 11.78 -13.84
CA ILE A 168 -16.94 12.31 -14.73
C ILE A 168 -16.23 12.90 -15.94
N ILE A 169 -16.54 12.40 -17.13
CA ILE A 169 -16.13 13.01 -18.40
C ILE A 169 -17.28 13.93 -18.82
N LEU A 170 -16.97 15.22 -18.97
CA LEU A 170 -17.96 16.25 -19.26
C LEU A 170 -18.17 16.40 -20.76
N ASN A 171 -19.37 16.83 -21.14
CA ASN A 171 -19.66 17.20 -22.51
C ASN A 171 -18.90 18.50 -22.87
N PRO A 172 -18.18 18.52 -24.01
CA PRO A 172 -17.37 19.67 -24.40
C PRO A 172 -18.21 20.92 -24.76
N GLU A 173 -19.41 20.75 -25.33
CA GLU A 173 -20.33 21.85 -25.65
C GLU A 173 -21.04 22.40 -24.40
N ASN A 174 -21.29 21.53 -23.42
CA ASN A 174 -21.98 21.89 -22.19
C ASN A 174 -21.41 21.14 -20.98
N SER A 175 -20.53 21.82 -20.23
CA SER A 175 -19.88 21.26 -19.05
C SER A 175 -20.80 20.95 -17.86
N ASP A 176 -22.07 21.36 -17.91
CA ASP A 176 -23.10 20.95 -16.93
C ASP A 176 -23.67 19.55 -17.25
N ARG A 177 -23.39 19.03 -18.46
CA ARG A 177 -23.77 17.69 -18.88
C ARG A 177 -22.59 16.74 -18.77
N GLU A 178 -22.90 15.52 -18.39
CA GLU A 178 -21.94 14.42 -18.31
C GLU A 178 -22.10 13.54 -19.56
N LEU A 179 -20.98 13.10 -20.12
CA LEU A 179 -20.97 12.05 -21.16
C LEU A 179 -20.84 10.68 -20.51
N TRP A 180 -19.85 10.52 -19.63
CA TRP A 180 -19.64 9.27 -18.91
C TRP A 180 -19.33 9.49 -17.45
N ARG A 181 -19.77 8.55 -16.62
CA ARG A 181 -19.49 8.51 -15.19
C ARG A 181 -18.92 7.16 -14.82
N TYR A 182 -17.80 7.16 -14.09
CA TYR A 182 -17.16 5.95 -13.61
C TYR A 182 -17.02 5.99 -12.09
N LYS A 183 -17.46 4.92 -11.43
CA LYS A 183 -17.31 4.75 -9.99
C LYS A 183 -16.44 3.54 -9.68
N ASP A 184 -15.30 3.79 -9.03
CA ASP A 184 -14.36 2.76 -8.59
C ASP A 184 -13.98 1.76 -9.70
N GLY A 185 -13.79 2.26 -10.92
CA GLY A 185 -13.38 1.50 -12.10
C GLY A 185 -14.51 0.87 -12.91
N ASN A 186 -15.78 1.14 -12.58
CA ASN A 186 -16.93 0.67 -13.34
C ASN A 186 -17.65 1.85 -13.99
N LEU A 187 -18.11 1.68 -15.23
CA LEU A 187 -19.01 2.62 -15.88
C LEU A 187 -20.38 2.56 -15.17
N ASP A 188 -20.84 3.72 -14.69
CA ASP A 188 -22.07 3.90 -13.89
C ASP A 188 -23.14 4.68 -14.67
N TYR A 189 -22.72 5.48 -15.65
CA TYR A 189 -23.60 6.18 -16.59
C TYR A 189 -22.85 6.43 -17.90
N ALA A 190 -23.58 6.28 -19.01
CA ALA A 190 -23.14 6.55 -20.36
C ALA A 190 -24.27 7.30 -21.09
N VAL A 191 -23.95 8.43 -21.72
CA VAL A 191 -24.92 9.27 -22.42
C VAL A 191 -25.61 8.52 -23.57
N GLU A 192 -24.95 7.51 -24.10
CA GLU A 192 -25.48 6.62 -25.14
C GLU A 192 -26.72 5.85 -24.68
N ASP A 193 -26.87 5.60 -23.38
CA ASP A 193 -28.03 4.90 -22.83
C ASP A 193 -29.29 5.78 -22.76
N ASP A 194 -29.16 7.09 -22.97
CA ASP A 194 -30.26 8.07 -22.93
C ASP A 194 -30.92 8.28 -24.31
N PHE A 195 -30.41 7.63 -25.38
CA PHE A 195 -30.87 7.78 -26.77
C PHE A 195 -31.69 6.58 -27.29
#